data_AF-A0A3R7MSR1-F1
#
_entry.id   AF-A0A3R7MSR1-F1
#
_cell.length_a   1.000
_cell.length_b   1.000
_cell.length_c   1.000
_cell.angle_alpha   90.00
_cell.angle_beta   90.00
_cell.angle_gamma   90.00
#
_symmetry.space_group_name_H-M   'P 1'
#
loop_
_entity.id
_entity.type
_entity.pdbx_description
1 polymer ?
#
loop_
_entity_poly.entity_id
_entity_poly.type
_entity_poly.pdbx_seq_one_letter_code
_entity_poly.pdbx_strand_id
1 'polypeptide(L)'
;MYHHQDWCTLSTKNLCKGSILADYVKLRGEENITFSTIAYVGDGTNDFCPSLYLRECDIVFPRCGYNLLNFIPKMEAEKGMKLAADVCPWDSGKDILERLLPCYDDPMLSNLPHPRLRSPSQRD
;
A
#
# COMPACT_ATOMS: atom_id res chain seq x y z
N MET A 1 -9.18 17.84 17.39
CA MET A 1 -8.13 18.58 16.64
C MET A 1 -7.82 17.74 15.41
N TYR A 2 -8.02 18.29 14.20
CA TYR A 2 -7.64 17.59 12.97
C TYR A 2 -6.17 17.95 12.63
N HIS A 3 -5.46 17.02 11.98
CA HIS A 3 -4.13 17.28 11.47
C HIS A 3 -4.23 18.35 10.35
N HIS A 4 -3.27 19.28 10.28
CA HIS A 4 -3.21 20.31 9.25
C HIS A 4 -1.82 20.29 8.60
N GLN A 5 -1.79 20.24 7.28
CA GLN A 5 -0.59 20.22 6.45
C GLN A 5 -0.81 21.05 5.19
N ASP A 6 0.20 21.79 4.76
CA ASP A 6 0.22 22.59 3.54
C ASP A 6 1.43 22.31 2.65
N TRP A 7 2.28 21.35 3.04
CA TRP A 7 3.54 21.04 2.39
C TRP A 7 3.44 19.92 1.36
N CYS A 8 2.45 19.02 1.46
CA CYS A 8 2.24 17.93 0.51
C CYS A 8 1.19 18.32 -0.54
N THR A 9 1.64 18.57 -1.76
CA THR A 9 0.78 18.90 -2.92
C THR A 9 0.03 17.70 -3.49
N LEU A 10 0.40 16.48 -3.10
CA LEU A 10 -0.24 15.23 -3.54
C LEU A 10 -1.35 14.76 -2.59
N SER A 11 -1.56 15.45 -1.48
CA SER A 11 -2.48 15.06 -0.41
C SER A 11 -3.42 16.19 -0.03
N THR A 12 -4.52 15.86 0.65
CA THR A 12 -5.44 16.87 1.17
C THR A 12 -4.83 17.61 2.35
N LYS A 13 -5.21 18.88 2.55
CA LYS A 13 -4.66 19.75 3.61
C LYS A 13 -4.78 19.20 5.02
N ASN A 14 -5.66 18.23 5.25
CA ASN A 14 -5.87 17.65 6.57
C ASN A 14 -5.10 16.34 6.78
N LEU A 15 -4.62 15.68 5.73
CA LEU A 15 -4.06 14.34 5.87
C LEU A 15 -3.10 14.01 4.72
N CYS A 16 -1.82 13.84 5.03
CA CYS A 16 -0.86 13.23 4.11
C CYS A 16 -0.64 11.78 4.53
N LYS A 17 -1.26 10.84 3.80
CA LYS A 17 -1.12 9.40 4.08
C LYS A 17 0.33 8.92 3.89
N GLY A 18 1.08 9.57 3.00
CA GLY A 18 2.48 9.24 2.74
C GLY A 18 3.42 9.56 3.90
N SER A 19 3.35 10.76 4.50
CA SER A 19 4.15 11.04 5.69
C SER A 19 3.75 10.15 6.85
N ILE A 20 2.46 9.91 7.05
CA ILE A 20 2.00 9.05 8.15
C ILE A 20 2.59 7.63 8.01
N LEU A 21 2.59 7.08 6.79
CA LEU A 21 3.23 5.79 6.53
C LEU A 21 4.73 5.83 6.80
N ALA A 22 5.44 6.83 6.28
CA ALA A 22 6.88 6.97 6.45
C ALA A 22 7.28 7.15 7.92
N ASP A 23 6.56 8.01 8.66
CA ASP A 23 6.76 8.28 10.08
C ASP A 23 6.50 7.02 10.90
N TYR A 24 5.44 6.28 10.58
CA TYR A 24 5.14 5.01 11.26
C TYR A 24 6.24 3.97 11.03
N VAL A 25 6.67 3.75 9.78
CA VAL A 25 7.74 2.79 9.46
C VAL A 25 9.03 3.17 10.17
N LYS A 26 9.37 4.46 10.20
CA LYS A 26 10.54 4.97 10.93
C LYS A 26 10.43 4.70 12.43
N LEU A 27 9.30 5.04 13.05
CA LEU A 27 9.05 4.84 14.48
C LEU A 27 9.18 3.35 14.86
N ARG A 28 8.62 2.44 14.06
CA ARG A 28 8.76 1.00 14.29
C ARG A 28 10.21 0.54 14.14
N GLY A 29 10.96 1.13 13.22
CA GLY A 29 12.40 0.88 13.10
C GLY A 29 13.18 1.26 14.35
N GLU A 30 12.84 2.37 15.02
CA GLU A 30 13.44 2.79 16.30
C GLU A 30 13.14 1.79 17.43
N GLU A 31 12.04 1.05 17.32
CA GLU A 31 11.65 -0.05 18.23
C GLU A 31 12.22 -1.41 17.81
N ASN A 32 13.17 -1.45 16.86
CA ASN A 32 13.76 -2.66 16.25
C ASN A 32 12.74 -3.56 15.53
N ILE A 33 11.67 -2.98 14.99
CA ILE A 33 10.63 -3.69 14.23
C ILE A 33 10.78 -3.32 12.77
N THR A 34 10.99 -4.34 11.94
CA THR A 34 11.17 -4.19 10.49
C THR A 34 10.04 -4.86 9.73
N PHE A 35 9.62 -4.22 8.64
CA PHE A 35 8.67 -4.78 7.69
C PHE A 35 9.45 -5.35 6.51
N SER A 36 9.37 -6.66 6.31
CA SER A 36 9.95 -7.33 5.14
C SER A 36 9.34 -6.77 3.85
N THR A 37 8.01 -6.68 3.83
CA THR A 37 7.22 -6.14 2.73
C THR A 37 6.06 -5.31 3.28
N ILE A 38 5.81 -4.17 2.65
CA ILE A 38 4.64 -3.33 2.86
C ILE A 38 3.72 -3.49 1.64
N ALA A 39 2.47 -3.87 1.90
CA ALA A 39 1.41 -3.93 0.89
C ALA A 39 0.43 -2.78 1.12
N TYR A 40 0.44 -1.78 0.24
CA TYR A 40 -0.45 -0.63 0.32
C TYR A 40 -1.64 -0.80 -0.62
N VAL A 41 -2.86 -0.71 -0.10
CA VAL A 41 -4.10 -0.87 -0.88
C VAL A 41 -4.84 0.46 -0.95
N GLY A 42 -5.18 0.93 -2.16
CA GLY A 42 -5.83 2.21 -2.35
C GLY A 42 -6.57 2.34 -3.69
N ASP A 43 -7.38 3.38 -3.81
CA ASP A 43 -8.25 3.62 -4.97
C ASP A 43 -8.22 5.08 -5.45
N GLY A 44 -7.98 6.03 -4.55
CA GLY A 44 -8.01 7.47 -4.84
C GLY A 44 -6.66 8.06 -5.23
N THR A 45 -6.67 9.26 -5.82
CA THR A 45 -5.42 9.99 -6.13
C THR A 45 -4.63 10.39 -4.87
N ASN A 46 -5.31 10.53 -3.73
CA ASN A 46 -4.69 10.79 -2.42
C ASN A 46 -3.92 9.57 -1.87
N ASP A 47 -4.02 8.41 -2.51
CA ASP A 47 -3.24 7.20 -2.21
C ASP A 47 -1.96 7.10 -3.07
N PHE A 48 -1.72 8.06 -3.98
CA PHE A 48 -0.49 8.10 -4.76
C PHE A 48 0.72 8.48 -3.89
N CYS A 49 0.55 9.46 -3.00
CA CYS A 49 1.63 9.93 -2.13
C CYS A 49 2.28 8.81 -1.29
N PRO A 50 1.54 7.96 -0.55
CA PRO A 50 2.15 6.84 0.18
C PRO A 50 2.87 5.84 -0.73
N SER A 51 2.41 5.67 -1.97
CA SER A 51 3.04 4.77 -2.94
C SER A 51 4.48 5.19 -3.30
N LEU A 52 4.81 6.49 -3.21
CA LEU A 52 6.16 7.03 -3.45
C LEU A 52 7.16 6.71 -2.32
N TYR A 53 6.68 6.34 -1.13
CA TYR A 53 7.53 5.98 0.01
C TYR A 53 7.82 4.47 0.09
N LEU A 54 7.22 3.68 -0.80
CA LEU A 54 7.41 2.23 -0.86
C LEU A 54 8.71 1.89 -1.60
N ARG A 55 9.35 0.79 -1.18
CA ARG A 55 10.61 0.26 -1.74
C ARG A 55 10.35 -0.75 -2.86
N GLU A 56 11.41 -1.19 -3.52
CA GLU A 56 11.34 -2.22 -4.58
C GLU A 56 10.76 -3.56 -4.12
N CYS A 57 10.87 -3.90 -2.83
CA CYS A 57 10.31 -5.12 -2.25
C CYS A 57 8.86 -4.96 -1.73
N ASP A 58 8.30 -3.76 -1.84
CA ASP A 58 6.95 -3.41 -1.40
C ASP A 58 5.98 -3.43 -2.60
N ILE A 59 4.67 -3.43 -2.31
CA ILE A 59 3.62 -3.60 -3.31
C ILE A 59 2.56 -2.51 -3.14
N VAL A 60 2.14 -1.89 -4.23
CA VAL A 60 0.94 -1.06 -4.29
C VAL A 60 -0.17 -1.79 -5.05
N PHE A 61 -1.36 -1.79 -4.46
CA PHE A 61 -2.58 -2.36 -5.03
C PHE A 61 -3.56 -1.25 -5.40
N PRO A 62 -3.45 -0.66 -6.60
CA PRO A 62 -4.43 0.29 -7.10
C PRO A 62 -5.72 -0.43 -7.54
N ARG A 63 -6.88 0.05 -7.07
CA ARG A 63 -8.16 -0.57 -7.41
C ARG A 63 -8.51 -0.37 -8.89
N CYS A 64 -8.87 -1.46 -9.56
CA CYS A 64 -9.39 -1.47 -10.93
C CYS A 64 -10.63 -0.59 -11.04
N GLY A 65 -10.69 0.26 -12.08
CA GLY A 65 -11.80 1.18 -12.32
C GLY A 65 -11.77 2.46 -11.49
N TYR A 66 -10.75 2.69 -10.66
CA TYR A 66 -10.60 3.89 -9.85
C TYR A 66 -9.37 4.71 -10.25
N ASN A 67 -9.30 5.93 -9.71
CA ASN A 67 -8.38 6.96 -10.19
C ASN A 67 -6.91 6.61 -9.97
N LEU A 68 -6.55 5.94 -8.87
CA LEU A 68 -5.15 5.64 -8.55
C LEU A 68 -4.46 4.85 -9.69
N LEU A 69 -5.16 3.85 -10.26
CA LEU A 69 -4.62 2.99 -11.31
C LEU A 69 -4.14 3.78 -12.53
N ASN A 70 -4.94 4.75 -12.98
CA ASN A 70 -4.59 5.59 -14.13
C ASN A 70 -3.68 6.77 -13.74
N PHE A 71 -3.72 7.18 -12.48
CA PHE A 71 -2.94 8.33 -12.00
C PHE A 71 -1.46 8.00 -11.85
N ILE A 72 -1.09 6.78 -11.46
CA ILE A 72 0.30 6.32 -11.35
C ILE A 72 1.09 6.55 -12.65
N PRO A 73 0.72 5.94 -13.80
CA PRO A 73 1.47 6.12 -15.04
C PRO A 73 1.42 7.56 -15.56
N LYS A 74 0.33 8.30 -15.29
CA LYS A 74 0.24 9.73 -15.62
C LYS A 74 1.29 10.55 -14.87
N MET A 75 1.45 10.33 -13.57
CA MET A 75 2.43 11.07 -12.76
C MET A 75 3.87 10.70 -13.11
N GLU A 76 4.13 9.45 -13.48
CA GLU A 76 5.43 9.05 -14.03
C GLU A 76 5.72 9.81 -15.33
N ALA A 77 4.78 9.82 -16.29
CA ALA A 77 4.96 10.47 -17.58
C ALA A 77 5.06 12.01 -17.49
N GLU A 78 4.20 12.66 -16.71
CA GLU A 78 4.10 14.13 -16.66
C GLU A 78 5.07 14.78 -15.67
N LYS A 79 5.44 14.06 -14.59
CA LYS A 79 6.22 14.60 -13.47
C LYS A 79 7.49 13.82 -13.16
N GLY A 80 7.75 12.70 -13.84
CA GLY A 80 8.89 11.84 -13.56
C GLY A 80 8.80 11.13 -12.20
N MET A 81 7.61 11.10 -11.59
CA MET A 81 7.39 10.52 -10.26
C MET A 81 7.19 9.00 -10.37
N LYS A 82 8.28 8.29 -10.62
CA LYS A 82 8.29 6.83 -10.75
C LYS A 82 8.16 6.15 -9.39
N LEU A 83 7.35 5.09 -9.32
CA LEU A 83 7.27 4.23 -8.14
C LEU A 83 8.39 3.19 -8.18
N ALA A 84 9.02 2.94 -7.02
CA ALA A 84 9.94 1.82 -6.85
C ALA A 84 9.21 0.49 -6.61
N ALA A 85 8.06 0.55 -5.92
CA ALA A 85 7.24 -0.61 -5.60
C ALA A 85 6.59 -1.26 -6.81
N ASP A 86 6.29 -2.55 -6.68
CA ASP A 86 5.54 -3.31 -7.67
C ASP A 86 4.07 -2.85 -7.69
N VAL A 87 3.52 -2.65 -8.89
CA VAL A 87 2.16 -2.15 -9.08
C VAL A 87 1.26 -3.30 -9.50
N CYS A 88 0.40 -3.75 -8.58
CA CYS A 88 -0.48 -4.91 -8.76
C CYS A 88 -1.95 -4.47 -8.69
N PRO A 89 -2.61 -4.14 -9.81
CA PRO A 89 -4.01 -3.76 -9.80
C PRO A 89 -4.91 -4.85 -9.20
N TRP A 90 -5.95 -4.45 -8.46
CA TRP A 90 -6.89 -5.40 -7.83
C TRP A 90 -8.34 -5.05 -8.11
N ASP A 91 -9.19 -6.05 -8.27
CA ASP A 91 -10.65 -5.90 -8.42
C ASP A 91 -11.39 -6.44 -7.18
N SER A 92 -10.86 -7.52 -6.60
CA SER A 92 -11.37 -8.18 -5.42
C SER A 92 -10.26 -8.50 -4.41
N GLY A 93 -10.65 -8.80 -3.16
CA GLY A 93 -9.69 -9.23 -2.14
C GLY A 93 -8.93 -10.52 -2.50
N LYS A 94 -9.40 -11.30 -3.48
CA LYS A 94 -8.69 -12.49 -3.96
C LYS A 94 -7.41 -12.13 -4.70
N ASP A 95 -7.42 -11.07 -5.50
CA ASP A 95 -6.25 -10.63 -6.26
C ASP A 95 -5.12 -10.20 -5.31
N ILE A 96 -5.50 -9.47 -4.24
CA ILE A 96 -4.58 -9.09 -3.17
C ILE A 96 -4.03 -10.33 -2.47
N LEU A 97 -4.91 -11.26 -2.09
CA LEU A 97 -4.50 -12.49 -1.42
C LEU A 97 -3.53 -13.30 -2.26
N GLU A 98 -3.87 -13.59 -3.52
CA GLU A 98 -3.06 -14.41 -4.42
C GLU A 98 -1.65 -13.83 -4.61
N ARG A 99 -1.53 -12.49 -4.63
CA ARG A 99 -0.23 -11.81 -4.72
C ARG A 99 0.59 -11.90 -3.43
N LEU A 100 -0.07 -11.99 -2.27
CA LEU A 100 0.56 -12.05 -0.95
C LEU A 100 0.84 -13.48 -0.47
N LEU A 101 0.10 -14.49 -0.93
CA LEU A 101 0.26 -15.90 -0.51
C LEU A 101 1.72 -16.40 -0.62
N PRO A 102 2.47 -16.14 -1.70
CA PRO A 102 3.87 -16.54 -1.78
C PRO A 102 4.76 -15.94 -0.68
N CYS A 103 4.37 -14.80 -0.09
CA CYS A 103 5.09 -14.20 1.04
C CYS A 103 4.83 -14.93 2.37
N TYR A 104 3.84 -15.83 2.41
CA TYR A 104 3.49 -16.65 3.58
C TYR A 104 3.90 -18.12 3.44
N ASP A 105 4.25 -18.58 2.24
CA ASP A 105 4.71 -19.96 1.98
C ASP A 105 6.17 -20.21 2.44
N ASP A 106 6.71 -19.33 3.28
CA ASP A 106 7.98 -19.56 3.99
C ASP A 106 7.78 -20.66 5.05
N PRO A 107 8.53 -21.79 4.98
CA PRO A 107 8.52 -22.84 5.99
C PRO A 107 8.78 -22.34 7.43
N MET A 108 9.41 -21.17 7.60
CA MET A 108 9.63 -20.53 8.90
C MET A 108 8.41 -19.75 9.43
N LEU A 109 7.45 -19.38 8.56
CA LEU A 109 6.22 -18.65 8.92
C LEU A 109 5.01 -19.57 9.11
N SER A 110 5.17 -20.88 8.94
CA SER A 110 4.11 -21.90 9.06
C SER A 110 3.38 -21.91 10.41
N ASN A 111 3.97 -21.31 11.45
CA ASN A 111 3.40 -21.22 12.80
C ASN A 111 2.67 -19.89 13.06
N LEU A 112 2.73 -18.93 12.14
CA LEU A 112 1.90 -17.72 12.22
C LEU A 112 0.49 -18.02 11.72
N PRO A 113 -0.55 -17.40 12.29
CA PRO A 113 -1.90 -17.55 11.77
C PRO A 113 -1.94 -17.05 10.32
N HIS A 114 -2.12 -17.97 9.36
CA HIS A 114 -2.44 -17.60 7.99
C HIS A 114 -3.63 -16.64 7.99
N PRO A 115 -3.68 -15.67 7.05
CA PRO A 115 -4.85 -14.83 6.86
C PRO A 115 -6.10 -15.71 6.85
N ARG A 116 -7.03 -15.48 7.77
CA ARG A 116 -8.27 -16.26 7.84
C ARG A 116 -9.08 -15.94 6.58
N LEU A 117 -8.97 -16.79 5.56
CA LEU A 117 -9.85 -16.74 4.40
C LEU A 117 -11.26 -17.00 4.89
N ARG A 118 -12.08 -15.95 4.96
CA ARG A 118 -13.51 -16.10 5.25
C ARG A 118 -14.07 -17.00 4.16
N SER A 119 -14.68 -18.11 4.53
CA SER A 119 -15.23 -19.05 3.56
C SER A 119 -16.30 -18.35 2.70
N PRO A 120 -16.45 -18.71 1.41
CA PRO A 120 -17.46 -18.12 0.52
C PRO A 120 -18.91 -18.19 1.04
N SER A 121 -19.15 -19.04 2.04
CA SER A 121 -20.42 -19.28 2.72
C SER A 121 -20.75 -18.27 3.84
N GLN A 122 -19.89 -17.28 4.12
CA GLN A 122 -20.11 -16.25 5.14
C GLN A 122 -20.28 -14.84 4.56
N ARG A 123 -20.95 -14.75 3.39
CA ARG A 123 -21.42 -13.48 2.83
C ARG A 123 -22.86 -13.31 3.30
N ASP A 124 -23.05 -12.43 4.29
CA ASP A 124 -24.37 -11.89 4.66
C ASP A 124 -24.82 -10.87 3.60
#